data_AF-B8FGW6-F1
#
_entry.id   AF-B8FGW6-F1
#
_cell.length_a   1.000
_cell.length_b   1.000
_cell.length_c   1.000
_cell.angle_alpha   90.00
_cell.angle_beta   90.00
_cell.angle_gamma   90.00
#
_symmetry.space_group_name_H-M   'P 1'
#
loop_
_entity.id
_entity.type
_entity.pdbx_description
1 polymer ?
#
loop_
_entity_poly.entity_id
_entity_poly.type
_entity_poly.pdbx_seq_one_letter_code
_entity_poly.pdbx_strand_id
1 'polypeptide(L)'
;MKQELVKIMQLAGDFFSAGIAVKDRDLEFLEAVAGCVNRGELAALLADPDWEEAETARELLLFPDLESRACLESVLQGKSLSLEGQNEIVAFLKGRVQKTELILPSASKNIVIGVGAADLTAYVKRLYLTVEAPEPLVQALAFCSNKECANRSLALLRSSGIAWTGDLLALARKFFEKNAEKEDFQALLQKILVLFKEIPADRDPEEYLAEKRTWCLFHLDKARTQERELAGQNMETRLLSGVRTAYADAHRLHGQIALIDRILYSMPPLP
;
A
#
# COMPACT_ATOMS: atom_id res chain seq x y z
N MET A 1 4.96 24.32 -14.25
CA MET A 1 6.03 23.78 -13.39
C MET A 1 6.32 24.62 -12.14
N LYS A 2 6.84 25.86 -12.19
CA LYS A 2 7.17 26.60 -10.94
C LYS A 2 5.99 26.78 -9.97
N GLN A 3 4.79 27.09 -10.47
CA GLN A 3 3.60 27.22 -9.62
C GLN A 3 3.13 25.88 -9.04
N GLU A 4 3.26 24.78 -9.78
CA GLU A 4 2.90 23.42 -9.30
C GLU A 4 3.86 22.98 -8.20
N LEU A 5 5.16 23.25 -8.37
CA LEU A 5 6.18 22.93 -7.38
C LEU A 5 5.92 23.65 -6.05
N VAL A 6 5.57 24.94 -6.09
CA VAL A 6 5.20 25.70 -4.88
C VAL A 6 3.97 25.11 -4.20
N LYS A 7 2.95 24.67 -4.96
CA LYS A 7 1.78 24.00 -4.37
C LYS A 7 2.15 22.68 -3.71
N ILE A 8 2.99 21.86 -4.35
CA ILE A 8 3.47 20.59 -3.77
C ILE A 8 4.26 20.84 -2.49
N MET A 9 5.14 21.84 -2.47
CA MET A 9 5.88 22.27 -1.27
C MET A 9 4.94 22.66 -0.13
N GLN A 10 3.88 23.42 -0.43
CA GLN A 10 2.88 23.82 0.56
C GLN A 10 2.13 22.59 1.11
N LEU A 11 1.54 21.78 0.23
CA LEU A 11 0.82 20.56 0.62
C LEU A 11 1.70 19.62 1.46
N ALA A 12 2.95 19.40 1.04
CA ALA A 12 3.90 18.57 1.78
C ALA A 12 4.18 19.10 3.20
N GLY A 13 4.32 20.43 3.35
CA GLY A 13 4.56 21.06 4.65
C GLY A 13 3.31 21.10 5.53
N ASP A 14 2.13 21.17 4.92
CA ASP A 14 0.86 21.22 5.64
C ASP A 14 0.57 19.87 6.32
N PHE A 15 1.03 18.73 5.79
CA PHE A 15 0.94 17.44 6.49
C PHE A 15 1.66 17.43 7.83
N PHE A 16 2.90 17.94 7.88
CA PHE A 16 3.63 18.03 9.15
C PHE A 16 3.01 19.06 10.10
N SER A 17 2.39 20.10 9.57
CA SER A 17 1.75 21.16 10.36
C SER A 17 0.41 20.70 10.96
N ALA A 18 -0.34 19.85 10.26
CA ALA A 18 -1.57 19.25 10.74
C ALA A 18 -1.33 18.12 11.76
N GLY A 19 -0.14 17.54 11.75
CA GLY A 19 0.20 16.36 12.54
C GLY A 19 -0.06 15.06 11.78
N ILE A 20 0.57 14.00 12.23
CA ILE A 20 0.55 12.68 11.59
C ILE A 20 -0.28 11.74 12.46
N ALA A 21 -1.37 11.22 11.89
CA ALA A 21 -2.20 10.22 12.53
C ALA A 21 -1.47 8.88 12.58
N VAL A 22 -1.25 8.38 13.79
CA VAL A 22 -0.65 7.06 14.04
C VAL A 22 -1.76 6.02 14.06
N LYS A 23 -1.56 4.88 13.41
CA LYS A 23 -2.55 3.79 13.37
C LYS A 23 -2.29 2.82 14.52
N ASP A 24 -3.35 2.17 15.00
CA ASP A 24 -3.24 1.14 16.06
C ASP A 24 -2.21 0.06 15.70
N ARG A 25 -2.23 -0.41 14.43
CA ARG A 25 -1.28 -1.39 13.91
C ARG A 25 0.19 -0.94 14.04
N ASP A 26 0.47 0.35 13.84
CA ASP A 26 1.84 0.86 13.93
C ASP A 26 2.30 0.87 15.39
N LEU A 27 1.39 1.14 16.33
CA LEU A 27 1.66 1.03 17.76
C LEU A 27 1.85 -0.43 18.20
N GLU A 28 0.99 -1.35 17.76
CA GLU A 28 1.14 -2.79 18.02
C GLU A 28 2.49 -3.33 17.53
N PHE A 29 2.95 -2.83 16.37
CA PHE A 29 4.27 -3.17 15.86
C PHE A 29 5.39 -2.62 16.75
N LEU A 30 5.31 -1.37 17.18
CA LEU A 30 6.30 -0.75 18.07
C LEU A 30 6.31 -1.39 19.46
N GLU A 31 5.17 -1.84 19.96
CA GLU A 31 5.08 -2.63 21.18
C GLU A 31 5.83 -3.96 21.00
N ALA A 32 5.59 -4.67 19.89
CA ALA A 32 6.23 -5.95 19.61
C ALA A 32 7.75 -5.86 19.39
N VAL A 33 8.23 -4.77 18.78
CA VAL A 33 9.64 -4.60 18.40
C VAL A 33 10.46 -3.85 19.45
N ALA A 34 9.92 -2.75 19.99
CA ALA A 34 10.64 -1.85 20.89
C ALA A 34 10.11 -1.90 22.34
N GLY A 35 9.13 -2.76 22.64
CA GLY A 35 8.55 -2.89 23.99
C GLY A 35 7.82 -1.63 24.48
N CYS A 36 7.49 -0.69 23.59
CA CYS A 36 6.82 0.55 23.94
C CYS A 36 5.31 0.28 24.13
N VAL A 37 4.87 0.20 25.37
CA VAL A 37 3.47 -0.10 25.72
C VAL A 37 2.66 1.17 25.97
N ASN A 38 3.31 2.34 26.13
CA ASN A 38 2.60 3.59 26.40
C ASN A 38 3.23 4.83 25.75
N ARG A 39 2.47 5.93 25.76
CA ARG A 39 2.84 7.25 25.22
C ARG A 39 4.16 7.77 25.79
N GLY A 40 4.44 7.56 27.06
CA GLY A 40 5.65 8.08 27.72
C GLY A 40 6.90 7.38 27.22
N GLU A 41 6.84 6.06 27.10
CA GLU A 41 7.91 5.23 26.53
C GLU A 41 8.13 5.54 25.06
N LEU A 42 7.07 5.69 24.26
CA LEU A 42 7.19 6.09 22.86
C LEU A 42 7.83 7.48 22.71
N ALA A 43 7.45 8.44 23.56
CA ALA A 43 8.07 9.76 23.55
C ALA A 43 9.54 9.71 23.96
N ALA A 44 9.91 8.86 24.92
CA ALA A 44 11.30 8.65 25.33
C ALA A 44 12.11 7.98 24.20
N LEU A 45 11.56 6.94 23.56
CA LEU A 45 12.14 6.27 22.40
C LEU A 45 12.47 7.28 21.28
N LEU A 46 11.51 8.13 20.93
CA LEU A 46 11.69 9.07 19.81
C LEU A 46 12.61 10.27 20.14
N ALA A 47 12.91 10.48 21.43
CA ALA A 47 13.81 11.52 21.91
C ALA A 47 15.25 11.04 22.09
N ASP A 48 15.48 9.73 22.18
CA ASP A 48 16.81 9.14 22.35
C ASP A 48 17.45 8.82 21.00
N PRO A 49 18.48 9.57 20.56
CA PRO A 49 19.14 9.33 19.27
C PRO A 49 20.07 8.12 19.28
N ASP A 50 20.46 7.60 20.45
CA ASP A 50 21.41 6.49 20.57
C ASP A 50 20.69 5.12 20.56
N TRP A 51 19.37 5.13 20.51
CA TRP A 51 18.56 3.91 20.52
C TRP A 51 18.27 3.46 19.08
N GLU A 52 18.75 2.27 18.69
CA GLU A 52 18.63 1.76 17.31
C GLU A 52 17.17 1.67 16.83
N GLU A 53 16.26 1.33 17.74
CA GLU A 53 14.83 1.24 17.46
C GLU A 53 14.17 2.61 17.21
N ALA A 54 14.78 3.71 17.65
CA ALA A 54 14.25 5.05 17.46
C ALA A 54 14.22 5.45 15.98
N GLU A 55 15.26 5.07 15.21
CA GLU A 55 15.28 5.29 13.76
C GLU A 55 14.15 4.49 13.10
N THR A 56 14.03 3.20 13.42
CA THR A 56 12.95 2.34 12.88
C THR A 56 11.56 2.90 13.20
N ALA A 57 11.36 3.38 14.44
CA ALA A 57 10.11 3.99 14.85
C ALA A 57 9.81 5.28 14.08
N ARG A 58 10.81 6.14 13.88
CA ARG A 58 10.68 7.35 13.03
C ARG A 58 10.35 6.99 11.60
N GLU A 59 11.02 6.00 11.02
CA GLU A 59 10.76 5.57 9.64
C GLU A 59 9.34 5.07 9.43
N LEU A 60 8.80 4.34 10.41
CA LEU A 60 7.43 3.83 10.39
C LEU A 60 6.42 4.97 10.58
N LEU A 61 6.58 5.79 11.63
CA LEU A 61 5.62 6.81 12.01
C LEU A 61 5.61 8.01 11.06
N LEU A 62 6.75 8.33 10.45
CA LEU A 62 6.86 9.39 9.44
C LEU A 62 6.70 8.84 8.01
N PHE A 63 6.22 7.61 7.83
CA PHE A 63 5.96 7.08 6.49
C PHE A 63 4.74 7.78 5.87
N PRO A 64 4.82 8.31 4.64
CA PRO A 64 3.67 8.95 4.00
C PRO A 64 2.56 7.92 3.73
N ASP A 65 1.39 8.18 4.29
CA ASP A 65 0.20 7.36 4.03
C ASP A 65 -0.33 7.53 2.60
N LEU A 66 -1.46 6.87 2.30
CA LEU A 66 -2.05 6.97 0.97
C LEU A 66 -2.67 8.35 0.75
N GLU A 67 -3.28 8.94 1.77
CA GLU A 67 -3.99 10.23 1.67
C GLU A 67 -3.02 11.38 1.37
N SER A 68 -1.88 11.41 2.05
CA SER A 68 -0.84 12.40 1.80
C SER A 68 -0.32 12.34 0.36
N ARG A 69 -0.05 11.13 -0.15
CA ARG A 69 0.34 10.91 -1.56
C ARG A 69 -0.77 11.29 -2.54
N ALA A 70 -2.01 10.89 -2.27
CA ALA A 70 -3.15 11.17 -3.13
C ALA A 70 -3.45 12.67 -3.23
N CYS A 71 -3.29 13.43 -2.15
CA CYS A 71 -3.45 14.87 -2.17
C CYS A 71 -2.53 15.54 -3.20
N LEU A 72 -1.28 15.07 -3.33
CA LEU A 72 -0.31 15.59 -4.28
C LEU A 72 -0.69 15.29 -5.74
N GLU A 73 -1.44 14.20 -5.99
CA GLU A 73 -1.91 13.86 -7.34
C GLU A 73 -2.94 14.86 -7.89
N SER A 74 -3.59 15.65 -7.03
CA SER A 74 -4.42 16.78 -7.49
C SER A 74 -3.61 17.82 -8.29
N VAL A 75 -2.30 17.90 -8.05
CA VAL A 75 -1.36 18.79 -8.74
C VAL A 75 -0.53 18.03 -9.78
N LEU A 76 -0.04 16.84 -9.44
CA LEU A 76 0.83 16.05 -10.33
C LEU A 76 0.08 15.46 -11.52
N GLN A 77 -1.15 14.97 -11.29
CA GLN A 77 -2.00 14.35 -12.30
C GLN A 77 -1.27 13.26 -13.12
N GLY A 78 -0.52 12.39 -12.42
CA GLY A 78 0.24 11.30 -13.05
C GLY A 78 1.64 11.68 -13.58
N LYS A 79 1.95 12.98 -13.72
CA LYS A 79 3.27 13.45 -14.17
C LYS A 79 4.33 13.31 -13.08
N SER A 80 5.59 13.15 -13.48
CA SER A 80 6.74 13.15 -12.55
C SER A 80 7.35 14.54 -12.37
N LEU A 81 7.99 14.74 -11.21
CA LEU A 81 8.93 15.83 -11.00
C LEU A 81 10.35 15.44 -11.39
N SER A 82 11.17 16.44 -11.71
CA SER A 82 12.62 16.25 -11.80
C SER A 82 13.23 16.00 -10.41
N LEU A 83 14.40 15.37 -10.39
CA LEU A 83 15.17 15.19 -9.15
C LEU A 83 15.55 16.54 -8.50
N GLU A 84 15.80 17.57 -9.32
CA GLU A 84 16.02 18.94 -8.85
C GLU A 84 14.79 19.48 -8.11
N GLY A 85 13.59 19.33 -8.68
CA GLY A 85 12.35 19.73 -8.02
C GLY A 85 12.11 18.97 -6.71
N GLN A 86 12.45 17.67 -6.66
CA GLN A 86 12.41 16.91 -5.41
C GLN A 86 13.38 17.49 -4.35
N ASN A 87 14.60 17.84 -4.75
CA ASN A 87 15.59 18.43 -3.85
C ASN A 87 15.17 19.82 -3.37
N GLU A 88 14.52 20.62 -4.21
CA GLU A 88 13.93 21.90 -3.82
C GLU A 88 12.83 21.71 -2.76
N ILE A 89 11.97 20.70 -2.89
CA ILE A 89 10.95 20.38 -1.88
C ILE A 89 11.62 20.01 -0.56
N VAL A 90 12.65 19.17 -0.58
CA VAL A 90 13.40 18.80 0.63
C VAL A 90 14.03 20.04 1.29
N ALA A 91 14.66 20.93 0.51
CA ALA A 91 15.26 22.16 1.03
C ALA A 91 14.21 23.09 1.64
N PHE A 92 13.06 23.24 0.97
CA PHE A 92 11.93 24.02 1.48
C PHE A 92 11.42 23.46 2.81
N LEU A 93 11.19 22.16 2.90
CA LEU A 93 10.71 21.52 4.12
C LEU A 93 11.71 21.65 5.26
N LYS A 94 13.03 21.53 5.00
CA LYS A 94 14.06 21.72 6.02
C LYS A 94 14.04 23.12 6.65
N GLY A 95 13.67 24.15 5.88
CA GLY A 95 13.53 25.51 6.39
C GLY A 95 12.23 25.75 7.16
N ARG A 96 11.20 24.92 6.95
CA ARG A 96 9.84 25.13 7.48
C ARG A 96 9.45 24.18 8.60
N VAL A 97 9.84 22.91 8.50
CA VAL A 97 9.43 21.82 9.40
C VAL A 97 10.57 21.49 10.33
N GLN A 98 10.38 21.80 11.62
CA GLN A 98 11.33 21.43 12.69
C GLN A 98 10.72 20.42 13.67
N LYS A 99 9.39 20.43 13.77
CA LYS A 99 8.62 19.59 14.68
C LYS A 99 7.32 19.18 14.01
N THR A 100 6.77 18.06 14.45
CA THR A 100 5.41 17.62 14.09
C THR A 100 4.75 16.94 15.27
N GLU A 101 3.42 16.88 15.25
CA GLU A 101 2.65 16.16 16.23
C GLU A 101 2.30 14.76 15.73
N LEU A 102 2.48 13.75 16.57
CA LEU A 102 1.92 12.42 16.37
C LEU A 102 0.58 12.35 17.10
N ILE A 103 -0.48 12.15 16.31
CA ILE A 103 -1.85 12.03 16.79
C ILE A 103 -2.11 10.56 17.06
N LEU A 104 -2.10 10.19 18.34
CA LEU A 104 -2.28 8.81 18.78
C LEU A 104 -3.78 8.44 18.86
N PRO A 105 -4.15 7.20 18.50
CA PRO A 105 -5.53 6.73 18.60
C PRO A 105 -5.99 6.71 20.05
N SER A 106 -7.17 7.25 20.32
CA SER A 106 -7.81 7.29 21.65
C SER A 106 -6.99 7.97 22.77
N ALA A 107 -5.92 8.70 22.45
CA ALA A 107 -5.11 9.40 23.44
C ALA A 107 -5.63 10.81 23.70
N SER A 108 -5.61 11.25 24.96
CA SER A 108 -5.98 12.62 25.32
C SER A 108 -4.92 13.67 24.94
N LYS A 109 -3.71 13.25 24.55
CA LYS A 109 -2.57 14.12 24.25
C LYS A 109 -1.68 13.55 23.15
N ASN A 110 -1.34 14.39 22.18
CA ASN A 110 -0.37 14.08 21.12
C ASN A 110 1.07 14.02 21.65
N ILE A 111 1.98 13.47 20.86
CA ILE A 111 3.43 13.53 21.10
C ILE A 111 4.04 14.52 20.11
N VAL A 112 4.84 15.48 20.58
CA VAL A 112 5.61 16.37 19.69
C VAL A 112 6.99 15.79 19.50
N ILE A 113 7.39 15.59 18.25
CA ILE A 113 8.73 15.10 17.91
C ILE A 113 9.48 16.11 17.05
N GLY A 114 10.81 16.12 17.19
CA GLY A 114 11.70 16.87 16.31
C GLY A 114 11.87 16.13 14.98
N VAL A 115 11.67 16.83 13.86
CA VAL A 115 11.81 16.27 12.51
C VAL A 115 13.16 16.70 11.95
N GLY A 116 14.03 15.72 11.73
CA GLY A 116 15.38 15.94 11.25
C GLY A 116 15.46 16.09 9.73
N ALA A 117 16.63 16.51 9.25
CA ALA A 117 16.91 16.60 7.82
C ALA A 117 16.80 15.24 7.10
N ALA A 118 17.20 14.15 7.78
CA ALA A 118 17.11 12.79 7.27
C ALA A 118 15.65 12.35 7.11
N ASP A 119 14.80 12.61 8.13
CA ASP A 119 13.37 12.31 8.11
C ASP A 119 12.67 12.94 6.90
N LEU A 120 12.92 14.24 6.65
CA LEU A 120 12.32 14.96 5.53
C LEU A 120 12.80 14.43 4.17
N THR A 121 14.10 14.09 4.05
CA THR A 121 14.64 13.49 2.84
C THR A 121 14.02 12.12 2.58
N ALA A 122 13.88 11.28 3.60
CA ALA A 122 13.24 9.97 3.50
C ALA A 122 11.75 10.09 3.17
N TYR A 123 11.03 11.00 3.83
CA TYR A 123 9.63 11.30 3.57
C TYR A 123 9.39 11.67 2.12
N VAL A 124 10.12 12.67 1.59
CA VAL A 124 9.94 13.13 0.21
C VAL A 124 10.30 12.03 -0.80
N LYS A 125 11.34 11.24 -0.54
CA LYS A 125 11.67 10.09 -1.38
C LYS A 125 10.53 9.06 -1.41
N ARG A 126 9.91 8.79 -0.26
CA ARG A 126 8.77 7.87 -0.10
C ARG A 126 7.44 8.41 -0.65
N LEU A 127 7.37 9.68 -1.07
CA LEU A 127 6.26 10.21 -1.86
C LEU A 127 6.32 9.79 -3.34
N TYR A 128 7.46 9.24 -3.80
CA TYR A 128 7.67 8.76 -5.17
C TYR A 128 7.50 9.81 -6.27
N LEU A 129 7.67 11.10 -5.99
CA LEU A 129 7.34 12.22 -6.89
C LEU A 129 8.07 12.18 -8.25
N THR A 130 9.22 11.51 -8.34
CA THR A 130 10.00 11.37 -9.58
C THR A 130 9.58 10.20 -10.46
N VAL A 131 8.69 9.32 -9.98
CA VAL A 131 8.20 8.17 -10.74
C VAL A 131 6.98 8.59 -11.53
N GLU A 132 6.96 8.43 -12.85
CA GLU A 132 5.79 8.74 -13.67
C GLU A 132 4.74 7.62 -13.63
N ALA A 133 3.46 7.98 -13.58
CA ALA A 133 2.38 6.99 -13.70
C ALA A 133 2.20 6.58 -15.17
N PRO A 134 1.89 5.31 -15.49
CA PRO A 134 1.73 4.89 -16.88
C PRO A 134 0.59 5.65 -17.57
N GLU A 135 0.93 6.42 -18.61
CA GLU A 135 0.00 7.31 -19.33
C GLU A 135 -1.32 6.63 -19.74
N PRO A 136 -1.35 5.39 -20.26
CA PRO A 136 -2.63 4.73 -20.59
C PRO A 136 -3.55 4.51 -19.37
N LEU A 137 -2.99 4.33 -18.17
CA LEU A 137 -3.76 4.21 -16.94
C LEU A 137 -4.20 5.58 -16.41
N VAL A 138 -3.36 6.61 -16.57
CA VAL A 138 -3.73 8.01 -16.27
C VAL A 138 -4.96 8.40 -17.10
N GLN A 139 -4.94 8.11 -18.40
CA GLN A 139 -6.06 8.37 -19.31
C GLN A 139 -7.32 7.58 -18.91
N ALA A 140 -7.17 6.30 -18.53
CA ALA A 140 -8.31 5.50 -18.06
C ALA A 140 -8.94 6.08 -16.78
N LEU A 141 -8.12 6.61 -15.85
CA LEU A 141 -8.60 7.26 -14.62
C LEU A 141 -9.16 8.67 -14.85
N ALA A 142 -8.81 9.34 -15.96
CA ALA A 142 -9.31 10.68 -16.26
C ALA A 142 -10.84 10.73 -16.36
N PHE A 143 -11.45 9.62 -16.80
CA PHE A 143 -12.90 9.44 -16.91
C PHE A 143 -13.59 9.15 -15.58
N CYS A 144 -12.85 8.85 -14.50
CA CYS A 144 -13.43 8.63 -13.20
C CYS A 144 -14.08 9.93 -12.69
N SER A 145 -15.39 9.86 -12.43
CA SER A 145 -16.19 10.96 -11.90
C SER A 145 -15.75 11.39 -10.49
N ASN A 146 -15.28 10.44 -9.67
CA ASN A 146 -14.72 10.72 -8.36
C ASN A 146 -13.21 11.03 -8.43
N LYS A 147 -12.87 12.32 -8.33
CA LYS A 147 -11.46 12.79 -8.37
C LYS A 147 -10.61 12.31 -7.20
N GLU A 148 -11.20 12.10 -6.03
CA GLU A 148 -10.47 11.54 -4.88
C GLU A 148 -10.05 10.09 -5.15
N CYS A 149 -10.96 9.29 -5.70
CA CYS A 149 -10.67 7.92 -6.13
C CYS A 149 -9.57 7.88 -7.20
N ALA A 150 -9.66 8.76 -8.21
CA ALA A 150 -8.64 8.87 -9.25
C ALA A 150 -7.25 9.23 -8.67
N ASN A 151 -7.18 10.22 -7.79
CA ASN A 151 -5.94 10.65 -7.15
C ASN A 151 -5.31 9.56 -6.28
N ARG A 152 -6.12 8.85 -5.48
CA ARG A 152 -5.65 7.69 -4.69
C ARG A 152 -5.14 6.57 -5.58
N SER A 153 -5.81 6.33 -6.70
CA SER A 153 -5.40 5.31 -7.68
C SER A 153 -4.07 5.66 -8.34
N LEU A 154 -3.85 6.93 -8.71
CA LEU A 154 -2.58 7.42 -9.23
C LEU A 154 -1.43 7.27 -8.20
N ALA A 155 -1.69 7.64 -6.95
CA ALA A 155 -0.72 7.48 -5.86
C ALA A 155 -0.32 6.00 -5.65
N LEU A 156 -1.28 5.08 -5.75
CA LEU A 156 -1.03 3.64 -5.70
C LEU A 156 -0.21 3.15 -6.90
N LEU A 157 -0.56 3.58 -8.12
CA LEU A 157 0.18 3.22 -9.34
C LEU A 157 1.65 3.63 -9.23
N ARG A 158 1.90 4.88 -8.81
CA ARG A 158 3.24 5.46 -8.69
C ARG A 158 4.10 4.72 -7.65
N SER A 159 3.49 4.30 -6.54
CA SER A 159 4.18 3.61 -5.44
C SER A 159 4.17 2.08 -5.54
N SER A 160 3.61 1.52 -6.61
CA SER A 160 3.48 0.07 -6.79
C SER A 160 4.82 -0.64 -7.01
N GLY A 161 5.78 0.05 -7.66
CA GLY A 161 7.04 -0.54 -8.09
C GLY A 161 6.88 -1.63 -9.17
N ILE A 162 5.77 -1.62 -9.90
CA ILE A 162 5.50 -2.55 -11.01
C ILE A 162 6.31 -2.12 -12.24
N ALA A 163 6.97 -3.09 -12.88
CA ALA A 163 7.54 -2.91 -14.20
C ALA A 163 6.45 -3.11 -15.27
N TRP A 164 5.89 -2.02 -15.78
CA TRP A 164 4.80 -2.06 -16.74
C TRP A 164 5.29 -2.48 -18.14
N THR A 165 5.01 -3.72 -18.53
CA THR A 165 5.20 -4.20 -19.91
C THR A 165 3.99 -3.83 -20.78
N GLY A 166 4.14 -3.93 -22.10
CA GLY A 166 3.05 -3.59 -23.04
C GLY A 166 1.76 -4.39 -22.77
N ASP A 167 1.88 -5.70 -22.58
CA ASP A 167 0.73 -6.58 -22.37
C ASP A 167 0.10 -6.38 -20.98
N LEU A 168 0.92 -6.20 -19.94
CA LEU A 168 0.42 -5.92 -18.59
C LEU A 168 -0.30 -4.57 -18.53
N LEU A 169 0.24 -3.56 -19.21
CA LEU A 169 -0.37 -2.25 -19.32
C LEU A 169 -1.68 -2.30 -20.10
N ALA A 170 -1.75 -3.10 -21.17
CA ALA A 170 -2.99 -3.31 -21.92
C ALA A 170 -4.07 -4.00 -21.08
N LEU A 171 -3.70 -5.05 -20.33
CA LEU A 171 -4.63 -5.75 -19.42
C LEU A 171 -5.12 -4.81 -18.30
N ALA A 172 -4.21 -4.09 -17.64
CA ALA A 172 -4.54 -3.15 -16.59
C ALA A 172 -5.44 -2.03 -17.10
N ARG A 173 -5.16 -1.48 -18.29
CA ARG A 173 -6.00 -0.46 -18.91
C ARG A 173 -7.43 -0.95 -19.12
N LYS A 174 -7.60 -2.14 -19.72
CA LYS A 174 -8.93 -2.76 -19.91
C LYS A 174 -9.67 -2.92 -18.58
N PHE A 175 -8.95 -3.31 -17.52
CA PHE A 175 -9.53 -3.44 -16.17
C PHE A 175 -9.99 -2.08 -15.63
N PHE A 176 -9.15 -1.04 -15.71
CA PHE A 176 -9.46 0.30 -15.22
C PHE A 176 -10.65 0.91 -15.96
N GLU A 177 -10.66 0.85 -17.29
CA GLU A 177 -11.76 1.39 -18.12
C GLU A 177 -13.13 0.78 -17.74
N LYS A 178 -13.16 -0.48 -17.31
CA LYS A 178 -14.41 -1.17 -16.93
C LYS A 178 -14.79 -1.05 -15.45
N ASN A 179 -13.85 -0.70 -14.58
CA ASN A 179 -14.05 -0.80 -13.13
C ASN A 179 -13.80 0.49 -12.36
N ALA A 180 -13.17 1.52 -12.94
CA ALA A 180 -12.76 2.73 -12.23
C ALA A 180 -13.92 3.51 -11.57
N GLU A 181 -15.15 3.35 -12.06
CA GLU A 181 -16.34 3.98 -11.47
C GLU A 181 -17.08 3.10 -10.44
N LYS A 182 -16.64 1.85 -10.24
CA LYS A 182 -17.29 0.96 -9.26
C LYS A 182 -16.89 1.33 -7.84
N GLU A 183 -17.83 1.26 -6.91
CA GLU A 183 -17.61 1.62 -5.50
C GLU A 183 -16.50 0.81 -4.84
N ASP A 184 -16.32 -0.46 -5.24
CA ASP A 184 -15.30 -1.36 -4.72
C ASP A 184 -13.91 -1.19 -5.37
N PHE A 185 -13.78 -0.33 -6.39
CA PHE A 185 -12.58 -0.23 -7.21
C PHE A 185 -11.32 0.06 -6.39
N GLN A 186 -11.37 1.07 -5.51
CA GLN A 186 -10.20 1.48 -4.72
C GLN A 186 -9.71 0.34 -3.81
N ALA A 187 -10.64 -0.35 -3.13
CA ALA A 187 -10.32 -1.46 -2.24
C ALA A 187 -9.74 -2.68 -2.99
N LEU A 188 -10.21 -2.89 -4.24
CA LEU A 188 -9.69 -3.95 -5.11
C LEU A 188 -8.33 -3.59 -5.72
N LEU A 189 -8.12 -2.33 -6.08
CA LEU A 189 -6.94 -1.88 -6.80
C LEU A 189 -5.65 -2.24 -6.06
N GLN A 190 -5.58 -2.00 -4.75
CA GLN A 190 -4.39 -2.35 -3.98
C GLN A 190 -4.05 -3.85 -4.06
N LYS A 191 -5.08 -4.73 -4.02
CA LYS A 191 -4.90 -6.18 -4.14
C LYS A 191 -4.46 -6.59 -5.55
N ILE A 192 -5.00 -5.91 -6.57
CA ILE A 192 -4.66 -6.16 -7.97
C ILE A 192 -3.22 -5.73 -8.27
N LEU A 193 -2.77 -4.60 -7.74
CA LEU A 193 -1.38 -4.16 -7.92
C LEU A 193 -0.38 -5.12 -7.28
N VAL A 194 -0.71 -5.72 -6.12
CA VAL A 194 0.10 -6.80 -5.55
C VAL A 194 0.17 -7.99 -6.51
N LEU A 195 -0.98 -8.40 -7.08
CA LEU A 195 -1.03 -9.51 -8.03
C LEU A 195 -0.24 -9.22 -9.31
N PHE A 196 -0.33 -8.01 -9.87
CA PHE A 196 0.42 -7.60 -11.06
C PHE A 196 1.93 -7.55 -10.81
N LYS A 197 2.36 -7.20 -9.60
CA LYS A 197 3.78 -7.21 -9.22
C LYS A 197 4.37 -8.62 -9.19
N GLU A 198 3.54 -9.66 -9.03
CA GLU A 198 3.99 -11.05 -9.03
C GLU A 198 4.15 -11.64 -10.44
N ILE A 199 3.70 -10.92 -11.49
CA ILE A 199 3.78 -11.38 -12.88
C ILE A 199 5.20 -11.14 -13.41
N PRO A 200 5.91 -12.19 -13.86
CA PRO A 200 7.22 -12.04 -14.50
C PRO A 200 7.13 -11.20 -15.78
N ALA A 201 8.12 -10.35 -16.04
CA ALA A 201 8.13 -9.45 -17.18
C ALA A 201 8.22 -10.16 -18.55
N ASP A 202 8.63 -11.43 -18.57
CA ASP A 202 8.82 -12.28 -19.75
C ASP A 202 7.65 -13.24 -20.01
N ARG A 203 6.59 -13.19 -19.19
CA ARG A 203 5.39 -14.03 -19.37
C ARG A 203 4.18 -13.20 -19.76
N ASP A 204 3.29 -13.81 -20.55
CA ASP A 204 1.99 -13.22 -20.85
C ASP A 204 1.17 -13.08 -19.54
N PRO A 205 0.66 -11.87 -19.22
CA PRO A 205 -0.10 -11.66 -18.00
C PRO A 205 -1.40 -12.45 -17.92
N GLU A 206 -2.12 -12.65 -19.04
CA GLU A 206 -3.38 -13.38 -19.04
C GLU A 206 -3.14 -14.88 -18.80
N GLU A 207 -2.12 -15.46 -19.44
CA GLU A 207 -1.68 -16.84 -19.22
C GLU A 207 -1.24 -17.07 -17.77
N TYR A 208 -0.39 -16.20 -17.23
CA TYR A 208 0.06 -16.30 -15.84
C TYR A 208 -1.12 -16.27 -14.85
N LEU A 209 -2.09 -15.39 -15.07
CA LEU A 209 -3.28 -15.30 -14.22
C LEU A 209 -4.16 -16.55 -14.34
N ALA A 210 -4.32 -17.11 -15.55
CA ALA A 210 -5.06 -18.35 -15.77
C ALA A 210 -4.40 -19.57 -15.10
N GLU A 211 -3.08 -19.69 -15.19
CA GLU A 211 -2.29 -20.71 -14.48
C GLU A 211 -2.47 -20.56 -12.96
N LYS A 212 -2.33 -19.34 -12.45
CA LYS A 212 -2.46 -19.04 -11.02
C LYS A 212 -3.85 -19.32 -10.48
N ARG A 213 -4.89 -19.03 -11.27
CA ARG A 213 -6.28 -19.41 -10.96
C ARG A 213 -6.42 -20.93 -10.84
N THR A 214 -5.87 -21.67 -11.79
CA THR A 214 -5.89 -23.15 -11.79
C THR A 214 -5.16 -23.70 -10.56
N TRP A 215 -4.01 -23.11 -10.22
CA TRP A 215 -3.27 -23.44 -9.00
C TRP A 215 -4.12 -23.21 -7.74
N CYS A 216 -4.81 -22.07 -7.63
CA CYS A 216 -5.68 -21.79 -6.48
C CYS A 216 -6.83 -22.81 -6.34
N LEU A 217 -7.47 -23.18 -7.46
CA LEU A 217 -8.54 -24.17 -7.49
C LEU A 217 -8.03 -25.56 -7.08
N PHE A 218 -6.86 -25.96 -7.56
CA PHE A 218 -6.24 -27.23 -7.17
C PHE A 218 -5.99 -27.29 -5.66
N HIS A 219 -5.46 -26.23 -5.05
CA HIS A 219 -5.23 -26.20 -3.60
C HIS A 219 -6.52 -26.17 -2.78
N LEU A 220 -7.59 -25.53 -3.27
CA LEU A 220 -8.90 -25.60 -2.63
C LEU A 220 -9.49 -27.02 -2.66
N ASP A 221 -9.39 -27.72 -3.80
CA ASP A 221 -9.88 -29.09 -3.91
C ASP A 221 -9.08 -30.06 -3.02
N LYS A 222 -7.75 -29.89 -2.99
CA LYS A 222 -6.86 -30.63 -2.10
C LYS A 222 -7.20 -30.40 -0.63
N ALA A 223 -7.44 -29.14 -0.22
CA ALA A 223 -7.83 -28.81 1.15
C ALA A 223 -9.15 -29.47 1.54
N ARG A 224 -10.17 -29.40 0.67
CA ARG A 224 -11.47 -30.05 0.88
C ARG A 224 -11.36 -31.56 0.97
N THR A 225 -10.52 -32.18 0.16
CA THR A 225 -10.31 -33.64 0.19
C THR A 225 -9.66 -34.05 1.51
N GLN A 226 -8.64 -33.31 1.97
CA GLN A 226 -8.02 -33.55 3.27
C GLN A 226 -8.99 -33.35 4.44
N GLU A 227 -9.84 -32.32 4.39
CA GLU A 227 -10.89 -32.12 5.41
C GLU A 227 -11.87 -33.29 5.46
N ARG A 228 -12.28 -33.84 4.31
CA ARG A 228 -13.16 -35.01 4.23
C ARG A 228 -12.48 -36.28 4.76
N GLU A 229 -11.23 -36.51 4.39
CA GLU A 229 -10.45 -37.65 4.88
C GLU A 229 -10.29 -37.59 6.39
N LEU A 230 -9.96 -36.41 6.93
CA LEU A 230 -9.90 -36.20 8.37
C LEU A 230 -11.27 -36.42 9.01
N ALA A 231 -12.34 -35.83 8.47
CA ALA A 231 -13.72 -35.99 8.96
C ALA A 231 -14.14 -37.46 9.13
N GLY A 232 -13.67 -38.34 8.24
CA GLY A 232 -13.95 -39.79 8.30
C GLY A 232 -13.10 -40.60 9.29
N GLN A 233 -12.05 -40.03 9.89
CA GLN A 233 -11.17 -40.73 10.83
C GLN A 233 -11.53 -40.45 12.30
N ASN A 234 -11.51 -41.50 13.14
CA ASN A 234 -11.67 -41.37 14.58
C ASN A 234 -10.55 -40.52 15.20
N MET A 235 -10.86 -39.81 16.30
CA MET A 235 -9.95 -38.85 16.94
C MET A 235 -8.61 -39.47 17.34
N GLU A 236 -8.60 -40.74 17.75
CA GLU A 236 -7.42 -41.51 18.11
C GLU A 236 -6.49 -41.75 16.89
N THR A 237 -7.07 -42.05 15.72
CA THR A 237 -6.33 -42.18 14.44
C THR A 237 -5.77 -40.85 13.95
N ARG A 238 -6.46 -39.74 14.21
CA ARG A 238 -5.94 -38.39 13.89
C ARG A 238 -4.74 -38.01 14.75
N LEU A 239 -4.75 -38.35 16.04
CA LEU A 239 -3.63 -38.09 16.94
C LEU A 239 -2.40 -38.97 16.61
N LEU A 240 -2.63 -40.25 16.27
CA LEU A 240 -1.57 -41.20 15.93
C LEU A 240 -0.92 -40.96 14.56
N SER A 241 -1.67 -40.45 13.58
CA SER A 241 -1.16 -40.25 12.22
C SER A 241 -0.23 -39.02 12.09
N GLY A 242 -0.20 -38.13 13.09
CA GLY A 242 0.67 -36.94 13.07
C GLY A 242 0.40 -35.99 11.89
N VAL A 243 -0.72 -36.18 11.19
CA VAL A 243 -1.07 -35.41 9.98
C VAL A 243 -1.38 -33.99 10.43
N ARG A 244 -0.42 -33.08 10.21
CA ARG A 244 -0.68 -31.65 10.28
C ARG A 244 -1.64 -31.32 9.14
N THR A 245 -2.81 -30.77 9.47
CA THR A 245 -3.71 -30.15 8.50
C THR A 245 -2.88 -29.21 7.64
N ALA A 246 -2.88 -29.41 6.31
CA ALA A 246 -2.30 -28.41 5.44
C ALA A 246 -3.18 -27.17 5.61
N TYR A 247 -2.64 -26.14 6.27
CA TYR A 247 -3.36 -24.89 6.49
C TYR A 247 -3.40 -24.13 5.16
N ALA A 248 -4.33 -24.53 4.29
CA ALA A 248 -4.72 -23.72 3.15
C ALA A 248 -5.79 -22.75 3.63
N ASP A 249 -5.46 -21.46 3.65
CA ASP A 249 -6.44 -20.42 3.92
C ASP A 249 -7.41 -20.33 2.73
N ALA A 250 -8.52 -21.07 2.82
CA ALA A 250 -9.52 -21.17 1.77
C ALA A 250 -10.11 -19.80 1.44
N HIS A 251 -10.30 -18.93 2.43
CA HIS A 251 -10.82 -17.58 2.23
C HIS A 251 -9.85 -16.74 1.39
N ARG A 252 -8.54 -16.82 1.68
CA ARG A 252 -7.51 -16.18 0.86
C ARG A 252 -7.52 -16.70 -0.58
N LEU A 253 -7.58 -18.02 -0.79
CA LEU A 253 -7.59 -18.61 -2.14
C LEU A 253 -8.85 -18.22 -2.93
N HIS A 254 -10.02 -18.22 -2.29
CA HIS A 254 -11.26 -17.73 -2.90
C HIS A 254 -11.15 -16.25 -3.28
N GLY A 255 -10.61 -15.41 -2.40
CA GLY A 255 -10.35 -14.00 -2.70
C GLY A 255 -9.42 -13.81 -3.89
N GLN A 256 -8.36 -14.61 -4.02
CA GLN A 256 -7.46 -14.56 -5.17
C GLN A 256 -8.15 -14.97 -6.48
N ILE A 257 -8.95 -16.04 -6.48
CA ILE A 257 -9.72 -16.47 -7.65
C ILE A 257 -10.70 -15.37 -8.07
N ALA A 258 -11.43 -14.77 -7.13
CA ALA A 258 -12.37 -13.70 -7.43
C ALA A 258 -11.68 -12.48 -8.05
N LEU A 259 -10.49 -12.12 -7.58
CA LEU A 259 -9.68 -11.04 -8.17
C LEU A 259 -9.24 -11.39 -9.60
N ILE A 260 -8.75 -12.61 -9.83
CA ILE A 260 -8.33 -13.05 -11.17
C ILE A 260 -9.52 -13.05 -12.14
N ASP A 261 -10.67 -13.58 -11.71
CA ASP A 261 -11.89 -13.63 -12.53
C ASP A 261 -12.42 -12.22 -12.85
N ARG A 262 -12.30 -11.29 -11.91
CA ARG A 262 -12.61 -9.87 -12.12
C ARG A 262 -11.68 -9.23 -13.16
N ILE A 263 -10.38 -9.55 -13.14
CA ILE A 263 -9.41 -9.01 -14.10
C ILE A 263 -9.65 -9.59 -15.50
N LEU A 264 -9.68 -10.92 -15.63
CA LEU A 264 -9.73 -11.61 -16.92
C LEU A 264 -11.11 -11.51 -17.59
N TYR A 265 -12.18 -11.68 -16.81
CA TYR A 265 -13.53 -11.85 -17.34
C TYR A 265 -14.45 -10.69 -17.02
N SER A 266 -13.99 -9.70 -16.22
CA SER A 266 -14.84 -8.61 -15.72
C SER A 266 -16.07 -9.11 -14.92
N MET A 267 -15.99 -10.31 -14.34
CA MET A 267 -17.10 -10.90 -13.58
C MET A 267 -17.27 -10.26 -12.19
N PRO A 268 -18.50 -10.17 -11.65
CA PRO A 268 -18.71 -9.84 -10.25
C PRO A 268 -18.06 -10.89 -9.34
N PRO A 269 -17.65 -10.54 -8.10
CA PRO A 269 -17.11 -11.52 -7.15
C PRO A 269 -18.12 -12.65 -6.94
N LEU A 270 -17.63 -13.89 -6.90
CA LEU A 270 -18.44 -15.03 -6.47
C LEU A 270 -18.82 -14.83 -5.00
N PRO A 271 -20.09 -15.11 -4.63
CA PRO A 271 -20.58 -14.96 -3.26
C PRO A 271 -19.85 -15.87 -2.26
#